data_AF-A0A2N3FD00-F1
#
_entry.id   AF-A0A2N3FD00-F1
#
_cell.length_a   1.000
_cell.length_b   1.000
_cell.length_c   1.000
_cell.angle_alpha   90.00
_cell.angle_beta   90.00
_cell.angle_gamma   90.00
#
_symmetry.space_group_name_H-M   'P 1'
#
loop_
_entity.id
_entity.type
_entity.pdbx_description
1 polymer ?
#
loop_
_entity_poly.entity_id
_entity_poly.type
_entity_poly.pdbx_seq_one_letter_code
_entity_poly.pdbx_strand_id
1 'polypeptide(L)'
;MTRSFAVTRNPHPVSDADRARLMDSPPFGTVFTDHIAKATWTLDGGWGNHRVEPFADLTLHPAALVLHYGQQVFEGLKAYRWADGSVHLFRPGANAARLAASARRLALPELPAQDFLGSIEALLSVDSAWVPGKPETSLYLRPTMIGTEACLGVRPSLTVEYMLLASPVGAYFAGGVKPVSIWVAQGFHRAGAGGTGQAKTAGNYAASMLPQQQAQDNGCGQVLFLDAREDKYIEELGGMNVFAVFADGTVVTPRITGTILEGVTRDSIIDLLRDSGREVIERDIELEELRAGISHGEIEELFACGTAAVVTPVARLVSPDFDLTVGEGDPGKVTMSVRERLTGIQYGRRDDAFGWMRAVN
;
A
#
# COMPACT_ATOMS: atom_id res chain seq x y z
N MET A 1 8.32 20.89 19.46
CA MET A 1 9.23 21.46 18.45
C MET A 1 9.93 20.28 17.77
N THR A 2 9.37 19.82 16.65
CA THR A 2 9.94 18.77 15.80
C THR A 2 11.28 19.26 15.24
N ARG A 3 12.34 18.45 15.35
CA ARG A 3 13.65 18.76 14.75
C ARG A 3 13.42 18.95 13.24
N SER A 4 13.50 20.19 12.76
CA SER A 4 13.11 20.52 11.38
C SER A 4 14.11 19.91 10.41
N PHE A 5 13.61 19.15 9.44
CA PHE A 5 14.39 18.76 8.27
C PHE A 5 14.96 20.03 7.61
N ALA A 6 16.26 20.06 7.34
CA ALA A 6 16.87 21.18 6.64
C ALA A 6 16.39 21.19 5.17
N VAL A 7 15.82 22.30 4.71
CA VAL A 7 15.22 22.39 3.37
C VAL A 7 16.16 23.10 2.39
N THR A 8 16.53 22.40 1.33
CA THR A 8 17.21 22.95 0.14
C THR A 8 16.24 22.90 -1.04
N ARG A 9 15.82 24.07 -1.54
CA ARG A 9 14.88 24.16 -2.66
C ARG A 9 15.54 23.81 -4.00
N ASN A 10 14.78 23.19 -4.89
CA ASN A 10 15.16 22.96 -6.27
C ASN A 10 15.30 24.31 -7.00
N PRO A 11 16.48 24.65 -7.55
CA PRO A 11 16.69 25.90 -8.31
C PRO A 11 15.99 25.89 -9.67
N HIS A 12 15.59 24.72 -10.16
CA HIS A 12 14.91 24.50 -11.44
C HIS A 12 13.66 23.63 -11.24
N PRO A 13 12.66 24.07 -10.46
CA PRO A 13 11.45 23.30 -10.25
C PRO A 13 10.64 23.22 -11.55
N VAL A 14 9.83 22.18 -11.68
CA VAL A 14 8.91 22.04 -12.81
C VAL A 14 7.98 23.26 -12.87
N SER A 15 7.82 23.82 -14.07
CA SER A 15 6.94 24.98 -14.30
C SER A 15 5.50 24.65 -13.91
N ASP A 16 4.70 25.66 -13.54
CA ASP A 16 3.29 25.43 -13.17
C ASP A 16 2.49 24.77 -14.30
N ALA A 17 2.76 25.15 -15.55
CA ALA A 17 2.13 24.57 -16.74
C ALA A 17 2.53 23.11 -16.94
N ASP A 18 3.82 22.78 -16.79
CA ASP A 18 4.29 21.40 -16.90
C ASP A 18 3.80 20.54 -15.74
N ARG A 19 3.77 21.07 -14.52
CA ARG A 19 3.24 20.36 -13.35
C ARG A 19 1.75 20.03 -13.54
N ALA A 20 0.96 20.99 -14.01
CA ALA A 20 -0.45 20.76 -14.34
C ALA A 20 -0.63 19.67 -15.41
N ARG A 21 0.20 19.69 -16.47
CA ARG A 21 0.20 18.67 -17.52
C ARG A 21 0.59 17.29 -17.00
N LEU A 22 1.63 17.20 -16.16
CA LEU A 22 2.09 15.96 -15.56
C LEU A 22 1.08 15.35 -14.58
N MET A 23 0.30 16.19 -13.88
CA MET A 23 -0.73 15.75 -12.95
C MET A 23 -2.09 15.44 -13.62
N ASP A 24 -2.25 15.68 -14.92
CA ASP A 24 -3.57 15.60 -15.56
C ASP A 24 -4.14 14.17 -15.54
N SER A 25 -3.32 13.18 -15.87
CA SER A 25 -3.64 11.74 -15.82
C SER A 25 -2.37 10.88 -15.75
N PRO A 26 -1.53 11.03 -14.71
CA PRO A 26 -0.29 10.26 -14.60
C PRO A 26 -0.59 8.78 -14.36
N PRO A 27 0.09 7.85 -15.07
CA PRO A 27 0.18 6.47 -14.62
C PRO A 27 0.72 6.41 -13.18
N PHE A 28 0.25 5.43 -12.41
CA PHE A 28 0.61 5.33 -11.00
C PHE A 28 2.14 5.19 -10.83
N GLY A 29 2.75 6.12 -10.09
CA GLY A 29 4.16 6.04 -9.72
C GLY A 29 5.18 6.37 -10.81
N THR A 30 4.77 7.05 -11.90
CA THR A 30 5.69 7.41 -13.01
C THR A 30 6.11 8.87 -13.05
N VAL A 31 5.41 9.74 -12.30
CA VAL A 31 5.74 11.16 -12.14
C VAL A 31 6.15 11.39 -10.70
N PHE A 32 7.20 12.16 -10.46
CA PHE A 32 7.70 12.47 -9.12
C PHE A 32 7.74 13.98 -8.88
N THR A 33 7.64 14.39 -7.62
CA THR A 33 7.70 15.81 -7.23
C THR A 33 9.12 16.37 -7.29
N ASP A 34 9.26 17.69 -7.10
CA ASP A 34 10.52 18.40 -7.27
C ASP A 34 11.57 18.07 -6.19
N HIS A 35 11.15 17.52 -5.04
CA HIS A 35 12.02 17.25 -3.91
C HIS A 35 11.86 15.82 -3.36
N ILE A 36 12.80 15.45 -2.48
CA ILE A 36 12.82 14.21 -1.72
C ILE A 36 13.20 14.53 -0.27
N ALA A 37 12.55 13.91 0.72
CA ALA A 37 13.00 14.01 2.11
C ALA A 37 13.87 12.80 2.47
N LYS A 38 14.94 13.01 3.23
CA LYS A 38 15.92 11.99 3.58
C LYS A 38 16.37 12.09 5.04
N ALA A 39 16.76 10.96 5.61
CA ALA A 39 17.47 10.88 6.88
C ALA A 39 18.46 9.72 6.81
N THR A 40 19.62 9.87 7.43
CA THR A 40 20.68 8.86 7.42
C THR A 40 20.84 8.28 8.81
N TRP A 41 20.91 6.97 8.90
CA TRP A 41 21.27 6.26 10.12
C TRP A 41 22.67 5.68 10.00
N THR A 42 23.46 5.79 11.07
CA THR A 42 24.76 5.11 11.23
C THR A 42 24.82 4.41 12.58
N LEU A 43 25.59 3.32 12.68
CA LEU A 43 25.75 2.58 13.93
C LEU A 43 26.17 3.49 15.11
N ASP A 44 27.13 4.38 14.88
CA ASP A 44 27.71 5.22 15.94
C ASP A 44 26.88 6.49 16.23
N GLY A 45 26.08 6.96 15.26
CA GLY A 45 25.39 8.24 15.34
C GLY A 45 23.87 8.16 15.47
N GLY A 46 23.26 6.99 15.22
CA GLY A 46 21.81 6.87 15.11
C GLY A 46 21.26 7.64 13.91
N TRP A 47 19.98 8.02 13.98
CA TRP A 47 19.32 8.84 12.95
C TRP A 47 19.76 10.30 13.03
N GLY A 48 20.22 10.83 11.90
CA GLY A 48 20.58 12.23 11.71
C GLY A 48 20.47 12.64 10.24
N ASN A 49 21.08 13.77 9.90
CA ASN A 49 21.10 14.30 8.53
C ASN A 49 19.70 14.43 7.88
N HIS A 50 18.71 14.84 8.68
CA HIS A 50 17.33 15.08 8.25
C HIS A 50 17.27 16.27 7.29
N ARG A 51 16.90 16.01 6.03
CA ARG A 51 16.93 17.02 4.97
C ARG A 51 15.85 16.81 3.92
N VAL A 52 15.40 17.91 3.33
CA VAL A 52 14.65 17.94 2.07
C VAL A 52 15.56 18.55 1.03
N GLU A 53 15.74 17.87 -0.09
CA GLU A 53 16.64 18.30 -1.16
C GLU A 53 16.01 18.07 -2.54
N PRO A 54 16.54 18.67 -3.62
CA PRO A 54 16.02 18.46 -4.96
C PRO A 54 16.03 16.97 -5.32
N PHE A 55 14.97 16.50 -5.99
CA PHE A 55 14.87 15.11 -6.42
C PHE A 55 16.01 14.76 -7.39
N ALA A 56 16.73 13.68 -7.12
CA ALA A 56 17.84 13.21 -7.94
C ALA A 56 18.03 11.70 -7.80
N ASP A 57 18.71 11.10 -8.78
CA ASP A 57 19.08 9.70 -8.76
C ASP A 57 19.98 9.36 -7.57
N LEU A 58 19.86 8.13 -7.08
CA LEU A 58 20.68 7.64 -5.98
C LEU A 58 22.06 7.21 -6.47
N THR A 59 23.10 7.77 -5.86
CA THR A 59 24.47 7.26 -5.99
C THR A 59 24.73 6.24 -4.89
N LEU A 60 24.90 4.98 -5.27
CA LEU A 60 25.22 3.88 -4.35
C LEU A 60 26.55 3.23 -4.74
N HIS A 61 27.32 2.81 -3.75
CA HIS A 61 28.47 1.96 -4.00
C HIS A 61 27.98 0.63 -4.62
N PRO A 62 28.65 0.04 -5.63
CA PRO A 62 28.20 -1.21 -6.26
C PRO A 62 28.08 -2.39 -5.28
N ALA A 63 28.82 -2.37 -4.18
CA ALA A 63 28.74 -3.34 -3.09
C ALA A 63 27.72 -2.98 -1.98
N ALA A 64 26.80 -2.04 -2.21
CA ALA A 64 25.78 -1.69 -1.23
C ALA A 64 24.88 -2.90 -0.91
N LEU A 65 24.69 -3.23 0.36
CA LEU A 65 23.96 -4.44 0.80
C LEU A 65 22.55 -4.56 0.19
N VAL A 66 21.84 -3.44 -0.01
CA VAL A 66 20.52 -3.45 -0.66
C VAL A 66 20.54 -4.05 -2.07
N LEU A 67 21.63 -3.87 -2.82
CA LEU A 67 21.76 -4.35 -4.21
C LEU A 67 22.00 -5.86 -4.28
N HIS A 68 22.55 -6.47 -3.23
CA HIS A 68 22.96 -7.88 -3.22
C HIS A 68 22.02 -8.76 -2.40
N TYR A 69 21.51 -8.25 -1.27
CA TYR A 69 20.73 -9.02 -0.31
C TYR A 69 19.36 -8.42 -0.01
N GLY A 70 18.96 -7.36 -0.74
CA GLY A 70 17.60 -6.82 -0.67
C GLY A 70 17.18 -6.30 0.70
N GLN A 71 18.12 -5.89 1.56
CA GLN A 71 17.80 -5.35 2.89
C GLN A 71 17.14 -3.97 2.76
N GLN A 72 15.83 -3.98 2.52
CA GLN A 72 15.00 -2.79 2.34
C GLN A 72 13.55 -2.99 2.81
N VAL A 73 12.93 -1.90 3.25
CA VAL A 73 11.49 -1.83 3.57
C VAL A 73 10.90 -0.55 3.01
N PHE A 74 9.58 -0.54 2.80
CA PHE A 74 8.89 0.62 2.29
C PHE A 74 7.49 0.76 2.87
N GLU A 75 6.89 1.93 2.68
CA GLU A 75 5.52 2.25 3.02
C GLU A 75 4.75 2.84 1.84
N GLY A 76 3.44 2.95 2.01
CA GLY A 76 2.55 3.55 1.03
C GLY A 76 1.34 4.19 1.70
N LEU A 77 1.29 5.52 1.63
CA LEU A 77 0.19 6.34 2.11
C LEU A 77 -0.12 7.46 1.10
N LYS A 78 -1.15 8.26 1.37
CA LYS A 78 -1.60 9.31 0.47
C LYS A 78 -1.86 10.61 1.23
N ALA A 79 -1.57 11.71 0.55
CA ALA A 79 -2.02 13.04 0.92
C ALA A 79 -3.18 13.46 0.00
N TYR A 80 -4.21 14.03 0.61
CA TYR A 80 -5.47 14.39 -0.04
C TYR A 80 -5.70 15.89 0.12
N ARG A 81 -6.01 16.57 -0.98
CA ARG A 81 -6.45 17.97 -0.91
C ARG A 81 -7.96 18.01 -0.67
N TRP A 82 -8.37 18.74 0.34
CA TRP A 82 -9.78 18.99 0.65
C TRP A 82 -10.29 20.25 -0.07
N ALA A 83 -11.61 20.44 -0.04
CA ALA A 83 -12.28 21.53 -0.76
C ALA A 83 -11.87 22.93 -0.28
N ASP A 84 -11.45 23.07 0.98
CA ASP A 84 -10.92 24.31 1.57
C ASP A 84 -9.44 24.57 1.20
N GLY A 85 -8.83 23.68 0.42
CA GLY A 85 -7.43 23.75 -0.01
C GLY A 85 -6.44 23.12 0.96
N SER A 86 -6.87 22.75 2.17
CA SER A 86 -6.03 22.06 3.16
C SER A 86 -5.62 20.66 2.68
N VAL A 87 -4.49 20.17 3.20
CA VAL A 87 -3.95 18.86 2.83
C VAL A 87 -4.00 17.95 4.05
N HIS A 88 -4.51 16.74 3.87
CA HIS A 88 -4.68 15.77 4.95
C HIS A 88 -4.07 14.41 4.60
N LEU A 89 -3.65 13.69 5.63
CA LEU A 89 -3.12 12.33 5.56
C LEU A 89 -4.12 11.36 6.17
N PHE A 90 -4.29 10.19 5.55
CA PHE A 90 -5.12 9.12 6.11
C PHE A 90 -4.28 8.16 6.97
N ARG A 91 -4.56 8.11 8.28
CA ARG A 91 -3.94 7.24 9.30
C ARG A 91 -2.39 7.16 9.24
N PRO A 92 -1.64 8.27 9.09
CA PRO A 92 -0.20 8.21 8.87
C PRO A 92 0.58 7.60 10.04
N GLY A 93 0.04 7.65 11.27
CA GLY A 93 0.62 6.99 12.44
C GLY A 93 0.65 5.45 12.32
N ALA A 94 -0.37 4.85 11.68
CA ALA A 94 -0.41 3.42 11.42
C ALA A 94 0.67 3.01 10.40
N ASN A 95 0.88 3.82 9.35
CA ASN A 95 1.98 3.61 8.41
C ASN A 95 3.35 3.75 9.07
N ALA A 96 3.54 4.74 9.95
CA ALA A 96 4.79 4.90 10.70
C ALA A 96 5.10 3.66 11.57
N ALA A 97 4.09 3.16 12.28
CA ALA A 97 4.21 1.96 13.10
C ALA A 97 4.55 0.72 12.26
N ARG A 98 3.91 0.55 11.10
CA ARG A 98 4.17 -0.60 10.20
C ARG A 98 5.53 -0.52 9.51
N LEU A 99 6.02 0.67 9.17
CA LEU A 99 7.40 0.84 8.69
C LEU A 99 8.39 0.41 9.75
N ALA A 100 8.20 0.81 11.02
CA ALA A 100 9.06 0.40 12.14
C ALA A 100 9.01 -1.12 12.37
N ALA A 101 7.82 -1.73 12.34
CA ALA A 101 7.66 -3.18 12.43
C ALA A 101 8.38 -3.92 11.28
N SER A 102 8.27 -3.39 10.06
CA SER A 102 8.97 -3.92 8.89
C SER A 102 10.49 -3.79 9.05
N ALA A 103 10.98 -2.63 9.50
CA ALA A 103 12.41 -2.40 9.76
C ALA A 103 12.94 -3.41 10.79
N ARG A 104 12.24 -3.61 11.90
CA ARG A 104 12.57 -4.62 12.91
C ARG A 104 12.69 -6.02 12.30
N ARG A 105 11.73 -6.43 11.46
CA ARG A 105 11.74 -7.76 10.82
C ARG A 105 12.94 -7.96 9.88
N LEU A 106 13.42 -6.89 9.26
CA LEU A 106 14.54 -6.90 8.31
C LEU A 106 15.88 -6.47 8.96
N ALA A 107 15.94 -6.41 10.29
CA ALA A 107 17.11 -5.98 11.05
C ALA A 107 17.65 -4.60 10.60
N LEU A 108 16.75 -3.70 10.24
CA LEU A 108 17.01 -2.28 9.97
C LEU A 108 16.67 -1.45 11.22
N PRO A 109 17.31 -0.29 11.41
CA PRO A 109 16.98 0.62 12.50
C PRO A 109 15.56 1.16 12.34
N GLU A 110 14.81 1.22 13.44
CA GLU A 110 13.47 1.80 13.42
C GLU A 110 13.55 3.32 13.30
N LEU A 111 12.85 3.89 12.32
CA LEU A 111 12.70 5.35 12.21
C LEU A 111 11.69 5.83 13.26
N PRO A 112 12.02 6.83 14.10
CA PRO A 112 11.06 7.41 15.02
C PRO A 112 9.82 7.92 14.31
N ALA A 113 8.62 7.69 14.86
CA ALA A 113 7.37 8.12 14.24
C ALA A 113 7.31 9.64 13.98
N GLN A 114 7.94 10.43 14.85
CA GLN A 114 8.07 11.87 14.68
C GLN A 114 8.92 12.26 13.46
N ASP A 115 9.94 11.46 13.12
CA ASP A 115 10.81 11.72 11.96
C ASP A 115 10.09 11.29 10.67
N PHE A 116 9.30 10.21 10.73
CA PHE A 116 8.41 9.79 9.63
C PHE A 116 7.36 10.85 9.31
N LEU A 117 6.72 11.43 10.32
CA LEU A 117 5.71 12.46 10.13
C LEU A 117 6.35 13.79 9.74
N GLY A 118 7.48 14.14 10.37
CA GLY A 118 8.23 15.34 10.07
C GLY A 118 8.80 15.36 8.66
N SER A 119 9.16 14.21 8.08
CA SER A 119 9.60 14.12 6.68
C SER A 119 8.46 14.44 5.71
N ILE A 120 7.24 14.01 6.01
CA ILE A 120 6.04 14.28 5.19
C ILE A 120 5.69 15.77 5.28
N GLU A 121 5.61 16.31 6.49
CA GLU A 121 5.34 17.74 6.72
C GLU A 121 6.38 18.62 6.01
N ALA A 122 7.68 18.30 6.17
CA ALA A 122 8.76 19.03 5.51
C ALA A 122 8.71 18.93 3.98
N LEU A 123 8.46 17.75 3.41
CA LEU A 123 8.34 17.58 1.96
C LEU A 123 7.15 18.39 1.41
N LEU A 124 5.98 18.28 2.05
CA LEU A 124 4.78 18.99 1.62
C LEU A 124 4.89 20.50 1.81
N SER A 125 5.74 21.00 2.70
CA SER A 125 6.00 22.45 2.84
C SER A 125 6.58 23.08 1.56
N VAL A 126 7.26 22.29 0.72
CA VAL A 126 7.82 22.75 -0.57
C VAL A 126 7.10 22.17 -1.79
N ASP A 127 6.51 20.97 -1.67
CA ASP A 127 5.86 20.27 -2.78
C ASP A 127 4.32 20.23 -2.70
N SER A 128 3.69 21.01 -1.81
CA SER A 128 2.22 21.02 -1.67
C SER A 128 1.48 21.29 -2.99
N ALA A 129 2.07 22.02 -3.93
CA ALA A 129 1.48 22.29 -5.25
C ALA A 129 1.34 21.03 -6.13
N TRP A 130 2.00 19.93 -5.77
CA TRP A 130 1.86 18.61 -6.40
C TRP A 130 0.70 17.78 -5.83
N VAL A 131 0.06 18.21 -4.74
CA VAL A 131 -1.15 17.53 -4.25
C VAL A 131 -2.32 17.90 -5.14
N PRO A 132 -2.86 16.97 -5.96
CA PRO A 132 -3.90 17.29 -6.91
C PRO A 132 -5.23 17.54 -6.18
N GLY A 133 -6.04 18.46 -6.74
CA GLY A 133 -7.37 18.81 -6.21
C GLY A 133 -8.54 18.21 -7.00
N LYS A 134 -8.27 17.38 -8.02
CA LYS A 134 -9.31 16.76 -8.84
C LYS A 134 -9.97 15.58 -8.10
N PRO A 135 -11.25 15.24 -8.38
CA PRO A 135 -11.89 14.07 -7.81
C PRO A 135 -11.10 12.78 -8.03
N GLU A 136 -11.06 11.91 -7.03
CA GLU A 136 -10.39 10.60 -7.06
C GLU A 136 -8.87 10.66 -7.37
N THR A 137 -8.24 11.83 -7.21
CA THR A 137 -6.78 12.01 -7.31
C THR A 137 -6.16 12.17 -5.93
N SER A 138 -4.86 11.92 -5.80
CA SER A 138 -4.12 12.15 -4.54
C SER A 138 -2.63 12.29 -4.81
N LEU A 139 -1.85 12.67 -3.81
CA LEU A 139 -0.40 12.54 -3.85
C LEU A 139 -0.01 11.28 -3.09
N TYR A 140 0.52 10.28 -3.80
CA TYR A 140 1.01 9.07 -3.19
C TYR A 140 2.40 9.32 -2.59
N LEU A 141 2.57 8.93 -1.34
CA LEU A 141 3.79 9.08 -0.55
C LEU A 141 4.44 7.71 -0.41
N ARG A 142 5.74 7.62 -0.74
CA ARG A 142 6.56 6.40 -0.73
C ARG A 142 7.75 6.56 0.22
N PRO A 143 7.55 6.37 1.53
CA PRO A 143 8.66 6.18 2.45
C PRO A 143 9.40 4.87 2.12
N THR A 144 10.72 4.90 2.09
CA THR A 144 11.60 3.77 1.74
C THR A 144 12.83 3.81 2.62
N MET A 145 13.31 2.65 3.06
CA MET A 145 14.53 2.50 3.85
C MET A 145 15.41 1.42 3.24
N ILE A 146 16.70 1.72 3.03
CA ILE A 146 17.66 0.82 2.36
C ILE A 146 18.98 0.72 3.12
N GLY A 147 19.54 -0.49 3.20
CA GLY A 147 20.91 -0.71 3.69
C GLY A 147 21.96 -0.27 2.67
N THR A 148 22.65 0.85 2.93
CA THR A 148 23.57 1.51 1.98
C THR A 148 25.04 1.17 2.20
N GLU A 149 25.38 0.42 3.25
CA GLU A 149 26.76 0.05 3.55
C GLU A 149 27.39 -0.75 2.40
N ALA A 150 28.60 -0.35 2.01
CA ALA A 150 29.43 -1.08 1.06
C ALA A 150 30.04 -2.33 1.73
N CYS A 151 29.38 -3.48 1.56
CA CYS A 151 29.82 -4.75 2.12
C CYS A 151 29.24 -5.94 1.33
N LEU A 152 30.07 -6.94 1.03
CA LEU A 152 29.60 -8.23 0.47
C LEU A 152 29.43 -9.30 1.55
N GLY A 153 29.66 -8.98 2.82
CA GLY A 153 29.37 -9.88 3.93
C GLY A 153 27.87 -9.89 4.23
N VAL A 154 27.28 -11.07 4.37
CA VAL A 154 25.86 -11.20 4.73
C VAL A 154 25.66 -10.88 6.21
N ARG A 155 25.30 -9.63 6.50
CA ARG A 155 24.95 -9.15 7.84
C ARG A 155 24.07 -7.88 7.75
N PRO A 156 23.43 -7.45 8.85
CA PRO A 156 22.74 -6.17 8.88
C PRO A 156 23.67 -5.00 8.56
N SER A 157 23.15 -4.05 7.77
CA SER A 157 23.86 -2.83 7.36
C SER A 157 24.18 -1.90 8.55
N LEU A 158 25.39 -1.36 8.57
CA LEU A 158 25.83 -0.34 9.55
C LEU A 158 25.49 1.09 9.15
N THR A 159 25.08 1.29 7.89
CA THR A 159 24.59 2.58 7.36
C THR A 159 23.29 2.35 6.62
N VAL A 160 22.27 3.17 6.89
CA VAL A 160 20.93 3.03 6.31
C VAL A 160 20.42 4.40 5.89
N GLU A 161 19.83 4.50 4.71
CA GLU A 161 19.17 5.72 4.24
C GLU A 161 17.65 5.53 4.27
N TYR A 162 16.96 6.44 4.95
CA TYR A 162 15.53 6.65 4.80
C TYR A 162 15.27 7.74 3.76
N MET A 163 14.27 7.52 2.92
CA MET A 163 13.87 8.45 1.86
C MET A 163 12.35 8.49 1.75
N LEU A 164 11.78 9.67 1.48
CA LEU A 164 10.38 9.85 1.17
C LEU A 164 10.24 10.48 -0.21
N LEU A 165 9.71 9.71 -1.15
CA LEU A 165 9.33 10.17 -2.49
C LEU A 165 7.84 10.50 -2.51
N ALA A 166 7.44 11.40 -3.38
CA ALA A 166 6.04 11.69 -3.65
C ALA A 166 5.73 11.62 -5.16
N SER A 167 4.54 11.14 -5.49
CA SER A 167 4.09 10.93 -6.87
C SER A 167 2.61 11.27 -6.99
N PRO A 168 2.19 12.22 -7.86
CA PRO A 168 0.78 12.48 -8.09
C PRO A 168 0.15 11.27 -8.76
N VAL A 169 -1.03 10.87 -8.28
CA VAL A 169 -1.76 9.72 -8.82
C VAL A 169 -3.17 10.13 -9.22
N GLY A 170 -3.55 9.74 -10.44
CA GLY A 170 -4.90 9.93 -10.97
C GLY A 170 -5.91 8.94 -10.39
N ALA A 171 -7.13 9.00 -10.91
CA ALA A 171 -8.15 8.00 -10.62
C ALA A 171 -7.66 6.62 -11.06
N TYR A 172 -7.70 5.64 -10.15
CA TYR A 172 -7.20 4.29 -10.42
C TYR A 172 -7.98 3.59 -11.55
N PHE A 173 -9.27 3.89 -11.68
CA PHE A 173 -10.13 3.35 -12.74
C PHE A 173 -10.68 4.49 -13.60
N ALA A 174 -10.11 4.64 -14.81
CA ALA A 174 -10.65 5.55 -15.81
C ALA A 174 -12.06 5.09 -16.23
N GLY A 175 -13.06 5.94 -15.98
CA GLY A 175 -14.46 5.65 -16.31
C GLY A 175 -15.27 4.88 -15.25
N GLY A 176 -14.84 4.91 -13.98
CA GLY A 176 -15.55 4.27 -12.87
C GLY A 176 -14.91 2.95 -12.43
N VAL A 177 -15.26 2.48 -11.23
CA VAL A 177 -14.64 1.28 -10.62
C VAL A 177 -14.94 0.06 -11.50
N LYS A 178 -13.89 -0.61 -11.97
CA LYS A 178 -14.01 -1.83 -12.78
C LYS A 178 -13.58 -3.03 -11.95
N PRO A 179 -14.36 -4.11 -11.96
CA PRO A 179 -13.97 -5.33 -11.29
C PRO A 179 -12.80 -5.99 -12.04
N VAL A 180 -12.03 -6.82 -11.32
CA VAL A 180 -10.85 -7.50 -11.88
C VAL A 180 -11.03 -9.02 -11.86
N SER A 181 -10.38 -9.69 -12.81
CA SER A 181 -10.19 -11.14 -12.82
C SER A 181 -8.93 -11.51 -12.04
N ILE A 182 -9.01 -12.56 -11.23
CA ILE A 182 -7.96 -12.95 -10.29
C ILE A 182 -7.53 -14.38 -10.56
N TRP A 183 -6.21 -14.56 -10.69
CA TRP A 183 -5.60 -15.87 -10.84
C TRP A 183 -5.27 -16.47 -9.48
N VAL A 184 -5.74 -17.67 -9.17
CA VAL A 184 -5.36 -18.40 -7.96
C VAL A 184 -4.02 -19.10 -8.20
N ALA A 185 -2.98 -18.65 -7.49
CA ALA A 185 -1.62 -19.15 -7.66
C ALA A 185 -1.53 -20.66 -7.45
N GLN A 186 -0.70 -21.33 -8.27
CA GLN A 186 -0.44 -22.77 -8.19
C GLN A 186 1.05 -22.99 -7.92
N GLY A 187 1.39 -23.63 -6.80
CA GLY A 187 2.79 -23.93 -6.43
C GLY A 187 3.65 -22.70 -6.13
N PHE A 188 3.05 -21.53 -5.97
CA PHE A 188 3.71 -20.30 -5.56
C PHE A 188 2.97 -19.70 -4.38
N HIS A 189 3.75 -19.28 -3.38
CA HIS A 189 3.23 -18.67 -2.17
C HIS A 189 3.90 -17.34 -1.92
N ARG A 190 3.14 -16.40 -1.35
CA ARG A 190 3.63 -15.06 -1.05
C ARG A 190 4.58 -15.05 0.14
N ALA A 191 4.26 -15.83 1.17
CA ALA A 191 5.03 -15.94 2.39
C ALA A 191 4.74 -17.27 3.11
N GLY A 192 5.68 -17.74 3.93
CA GLY A 192 5.49 -18.85 4.86
C GLY A 192 5.61 -18.41 6.31
N ALA A 193 5.12 -19.24 7.24
CA ALA A 193 5.17 -18.97 8.67
C ALA A 193 6.60 -18.67 9.16
N GLY A 194 6.77 -17.63 9.98
CA GLY A 194 8.08 -17.14 10.41
C GLY A 194 8.85 -16.35 9.34
N GLY A 195 8.34 -16.25 8.11
CA GLY A 195 8.92 -15.49 7.01
C GLY A 195 8.75 -13.98 7.15
N THR A 196 8.78 -13.27 6.02
CA THR A 196 8.69 -11.81 5.94
C THR A 196 7.29 -11.31 5.59
N GLY A 197 6.27 -12.18 5.64
CA GLY A 197 4.94 -11.88 5.14
C GLY A 197 4.30 -10.62 5.74
N GLN A 198 4.37 -10.47 7.06
CA GLN A 198 3.89 -9.30 7.79
C GLN A 198 4.71 -8.01 7.57
N ALA A 199 5.88 -8.09 6.95
CA ALA A 199 6.73 -6.93 6.67
C ALA A 199 6.51 -6.41 5.25
N LYS A 200 6.48 -5.10 5.09
CA LYS A 200 6.40 -4.46 3.78
C LYS A 200 7.80 -4.28 3.20
N THR A 201 8.35 -5.38 2.70
CA THR A 201 9.71 -5.48 2.15
C THR A 201 9.70 -5.87 0.67
N ALA A 202 10.67 -5.37 -0.09
CA ALA A 202 10.76 -5.62 -1.54
C ALA A 202 10.89 -7.11 -1.89
N GLY A 203 11.52 -7.93 -1.03
CA GLY A 203 11.68 -9.37 -1.28
C GLY A 203 10.34 -10.09 -1.51
N ASN A 204 9.31 -9.72 -0.73
CA ASN A 204 7.96 -10.29 -0.89
C ASN A 204 7.35 -9.95 -2.27
N TYR A 205 7.64 -8.77 -2.80
CA TYR A 205 7.11 -8.30 -4.09
C TYR A 205 7.94 -8.86 -5.26
N ALA A 206 9.26 -8.95 -5.12
CA ALA A 206 10.09 -9.57 -6.14
C ALA A 206 9.70 -11.04 -6.37
N ALA A 207 9.44 -11.78 -5.29
CA ALA A 207 8.97 -13.17 -5.35
C ALA A 207 7.60 -13.33 -6.04
N SER A 208 6.76 -12.29 -6.08
CA SER A 208 5.43 -12.35 -6.69
C SER A 208 5.41 -12.08 -8.20
N MET A 209 6.55 -11.73 -8.81
CA MET A 209 6.58 -11.29 -10.22
C MET A 209 6.25 -12.42 -11.21
N LEU A 210 6.77 -13.62 -11.00
CA LEU A 210 6.46 -14.77 -11.86
C LEU A 210 4.97 -15.19 -11.76
N PRO A 211 4.39 -15.35 -10.55
CA PRO A 211 2.94 -15.56 -10.42
C PRO A 211 2.10 -14.47 -11.10
N GLN A 212 2.54 -13.20 -11.01
CA GLN A 212 1.84 -12.09 -11.65
C GLN A 212 1.90 -12.18 -13.19
N GLN A 213 3.02 -12.63 -13.76
CA GLN A 213 3.12 -12.91 -15.19
C GLN A 213 2.14 -14.02 -15.60
N GLN A 214 2.10 -15.12 -14.84
CA GLN A 214 1.16 -16.22 -15.10
C GLN A 214 -0.30 -15.77 -15.05
N ALA A 215 -0.65 -14.87 -14.11
CA ALA A 215 -1.97 -14.28 -14.08
C ALA A 215 -2.29 -13.52 -15.38
N GLN A 216 -1.37 -12.69 -15.87
CA GLN A 216 -1.55 -11.93 -17.11
C GLN A 216 -1.68 -12.84 -18.32
N ASP A 217 -0.86 -13.89 -18.41
CA ASP A 217 -0.91 -14.89 -19.48
C ASP A 217 -2.27 -15.62 -19.52
N ASN A 218 -2.97 -15.68 -18.37
CA ASN A 218 -4.32 -16.25 -18.23
C ASN A 218 -5.43 -15.19 -18.16
N GLY A 219 -5.17 -13.97 -18.65
CA GLY A 219 -6.19 -12.91 -18.72
C GLY A 219 -6.65 -12.35 -17.37
N CYS A 220 -5.86 -12.55 -16.31
CA CYS A 220 -6.13 -12.08 -14.96
C CYS A 220 -5.24 -10.88 -14.61
N GLY A 221 -5.81 -9.93 -13.86
CA GLY A 221 -5.12 -8.69 -13.49
C GLY A 221 -4.21 -8.83 -12.27
N GLN A 222 -4.52 -9.76 -11.37
CA GLN A 222 -3.82 -9.96 -10.09
C GLN A 222 -3.83 -11.44 -9.69
N VAL A 223 -3.07 -11.77 -8.65
CA VAL A 223 -2.89 -13.13 -8.13
C VAL A 223 -3.51 -13.24 -6.74
N LEU A 224 -4.29 -14.28 -6.46
CA LEU A 224 -4.65 -14.70 -5.10
C LEU A 224 -3.68 -15.80 -4.66
N PHE A 225 -3.03 -15.60 -3.53
CA PHE A 225 -2.12 -16.58 -2.94
C PHE A 225 -2.84 -17.45 -1.92
N LEU A 226 -2.45 -18.72 -1.89
CA LEU A 226 -2.81 -19.67 -0.85
C LEU A 226 -1.68 -19.81 0.18
N ASP A 227 -2.04 -20.27 1.37
CA ASP A 227 -1.10 -20.54 2.44
C ASP A 227 -0.01 -21.54 2.00
N ALA A 228 1.23 -21.28 2.42
CA ALA A 228 2.39 -22.09 2.04
C ALA A 228 2.46 -23.47 2.69
N ARG A 229 1.60 -23.77 3.66
CA ARG A 229 1.68 -25.00 4.46
C ARG A 229 0.79 -26.09 3.91
N GLU A 230 -0.45 -25.74 3.57
CA GLU A 230 -1.49 -26.69 3.21
C GLU A 230 -2.01 -26.51 1.79
N ASP A 231 -1.70 -25.40 1.10
CA ASP A 231 -2.29 -25.07 -0.22
C ASP A 231 -3.83 -25.01 -0.16
N LYS A 232 -4.40 -24.57 0.96
CA LYS A 232 -5.85 -24.62 1.20
C LYS A 232 -6.46 -23.26 1.50
N TYR A 233 -5.80 -22.44 2.29
CA TYR A 233 -6.41 -21.22 2.82
C TYR A 233 -6.00 -20.01 1.99
N ILE A 234 -6.96 -19.17 1.63
CA ILE A 234 -6.66 -17.92 0.91
C ILE A 234 -5.98 -16.92 1.85
N GLU A 235 -4.98 -16.19 1.36
CA GLU A 235 -4.24 -15.21 2.18
C GLU A 235 -4.33 -13.78 1.62
N GLU A 236 -3.50 -13.46 0.63
CA GLU A 236 -3.38 -12.13 0.05
C GLU A 236 -3.58 -12.16 -1.46
N LEU A 237 -4.07 -11.04 -1.98
CA LEU A 237 -4.31 -10.83 -3.39
C LEU A 237 -3.27 -9.84 -3.92
N GLY A 238 -2.19 -10.34 -4.50
CA GLY A 238 -1.04 -9.57 -4.93
C GLY A 238 -0.36 -8.89 -3.74
N GLY A 239 -0.60 -7.59 -3.58
CA GLY A 239 -0.20 -6.80 -2.42
C GLY A 239 -1.37 -6.14 -1.68
N MET A 240 -2.56 -6.74 -1.77
CA MET A 240 -3.83 -6.28 -1.19
C MET A 240 -4.44 -7.38 -0.31
N ASN A 241 -5.18 -6.97 0.72
CA ASN A 241 -5.98 -7.91 1.53
C ASN A 241 -7.31 -8.22 0.82
N VAL A 242 -7.89 -9.39 1.08
CA VAL A 242 -9.13 -9.87 0.44
C VAL A 242 -10.28 -10.04 1.44
N PHE A 243 -11.51 -9.82 0.98
CA PHE A 243 -12.75 -9.95 1.73
C PHE A 243 -13.80 -10.65 0.88
N ALA A 244 -14.52 -11.62 1.44
CA ALA A 244 -15.70 -12.22 0.84
C ALA A 244 -16.96 -11.80 1.60
N VAL A 245 -18.04 -11.55 0.86
CA VAL A 245 -19.34 -11.12 1.40
C VAL A 245 -20.36 -12.21 1.09
N PHE A 246 -20.96 -12.74 2.14
CA PHE A 246 -22.02 -13.73 2.05
C PHE A 246 -23.37 -13.07 1.72
N ALA A 247 -24.29 -13.84 1.14
CA ALA A 247 -25.64 -13.39 0.77
C ALA A 247 -26.47 -12.92 1.98
N ASP A 248 -26.18 -13.43 3.18
CA ASP A 248 -26.78 -12.96 4.44
C ASP A 248 -26.21 -11.61 4.93
N GLY A 249 -25.18 -11.09 4.27
CA GLY A 249 -24.51 -9.84 4.58
C GLY A 249 -23.30 -9.97 5.51
N THR A 250 -22.98 -11.19 5.97
CA THR A 250 -21.78 -11.49 6.76
C THR A 250 -20.53 -11.26 5.91
N VAL A 251 -19.50 -10.64 6.49
CA VAL A 251 -18.23 -10.38 5.80
C VAL A 251 -17.13 -11.21 6.45
N VAL A 252 -16.36 -11.91 5.63
CA VAL A 252 -15.19 -12.68 6.10
C VAL A 252 -13.91 -12.17 5.45
N THR A 253 -12.81 -12.22 6.19
CA THR A 253 -11.46 -11.92 5.69
C THR A 253 -10.44 -12.83 6.36
N PRO A 254 -9.35 -13.21 5.68
CA PRO A 254 -8.28 -13.98 6.30
C PRO A 254 -7.80 -13.32 7.60
N ARG A 255 -7.72 -14.11 8.69
CA ARG A 255 -7.14 -13.65 9.96
C ARG A 255 -5.64 -13.40 9.81
N ILE A 256 -5.09 -12.52 10.63
CA ILE A 256 -3.65 -12.22 10.60
C ILE A 256 -2.88 -13.37 11.29
N THR A 257 -2.05 -14.06 10.51
CA THR A 257 -1.26 -15.24 10.94
C THR A 257 0.26 -15.00 10.88
N GLY A 258 0.70 -13.79 10.50
CA GLY A 258 2.11 -13.43 10.25
C GLY A 258 2.57 -13.65 8.79
N THR A 259 1.78 -14.35 7.97
CA THR A 259 1.94 -14.50 6.52
C THR A 259 1.07 -13.55 5.72
N ILE A 260 0.28 -12.69 6.38
CA ILE A 260 -0.54 -11.65 5.77
C ILE A 260 -0.06 -10.29 6.27
N LEU A 261 0.09 -9.34 5.36
CA LEU A 261 0.41 -7.96 5.68
C LEU A 261 -0.79 -7.28 6.34
N GLU A 262 -0.55 -6.67 7.49
CA GLU A 262 -1.55 -5.93 8.25
C GLU A 262 -1.88 -4.61 7.52
N GLY A 263 -2.88 -4.66 6.65
CA GLY A 263 -3.30 -3.52 5.85
C GLY A 263 -4.02 -2.45 6.66
N VAL A 264 -3.53 -1.20 6.63
CA VAL A 264 -4.25 -0.04 7.19
C VAL A 264 -5.65 0.10 6.56
N THR A 265 -5.79 -0.20 5.26
CA THR A 265 -7.08 -0.21 4.57
C THR A 265 -7.98 -1.34 5.04
N ARG A 266 -7.43 -2.55 5.23
CA ARG A 266 -8.16 -3.72 5.79
C ARG A 266 -8.75 -3.38 7.15
N ASP A 267 -7.91 -2.89 8.06
CA ASP A 267 -8.30 -2.49 9.42
C ASP A 267 -9.42 -1.44 9.39
N SER A 268 -9.26 -0.40 8.57
CA SER A 268 -10.29 0.65 8.42
C SER A 268 -11.61 0.10 7.85
N ILE A 269 -11.56 -0.83 6.90
CA ILE A 269 -12.77 -1.46 6.33
C ILE A 269 -13.52 -2.28 7.38
N ILE A 270 -12.79 -3.03 8.21
CA ILE A 270 -13.39 -3.81 9.31
C ILE A 270 -14.14 -2.87 10.26
N ASP A 271 -13.53 -1.77 10.67
CA ASP A 271 -14.17 -0.77 11.54
C ASP A 271 -15.43 -0.16 10.88
N LEU A 272 -15.34 0.23 9.61
CA LEU A 272 -16.48 0.82 8.88
C LEU A 272 -17.65 -0.15 8.70
N LEU A 273 -17.36 -1.43 8.47
CA LEU A 273 -18.37 -2.47 8.32
C LEU A 273 -19.05 -2.77 9.67
N ARG A 274 -18.26 -2.93 10.75
CA ARG A 274 -18.80 -3.14 12.11
C ARG A 274 -19.65 -1.96 12.57
N ASP A 275 -19.21 -0.74 12.32
CA ASP A 275 -19.98 0.47 12.63
C ASP A 275 -21.28 0.56 11.82
N SER A 276 -21.32 -0.01 10.61
CA SER A 276 -22.57 -0.15 9.84
C SER A 276 -23.49 -1.28 10.33
N GLY A 277 -23.15 -1.94 11.44
CA GLY A 277 -23.92 -3.03 12.03
C GLY A 277 -23.72 -4.39 11.35
N ARG A 278 -22.68 -4.54 10.52
CA ARG A 278 -22.38 -5.82 9.85
C ARG A 278 -21.48 -6.69 10.70
N GLU A 279 -21.73 -8.00 10.64
CA GLU A 279 -20.83 -9.00 11.21
C GLU A 279 -19.58 -9.13 10.33
N VAL A 280 -18.41 -9.04 10.97
CA VAL A 280 -17.11 -9.18 10.30
C VAL A 280 -16.27 -10.21 11.04
N ILE A 281 -16.00 -11.34 10.36
CA ILE A 281 -15.30 -12.49 10.93
C ILE A 281 -13.90 -12.60 10.33
N GLU A 282 -12.90 -12.57 11.20
CA GLU A 282 -11.50 -12.77 10.84
C GLU A 282 -11.13 -14.23 11.13
N ARG A 283 -11.04 -15.05 10.08
CA ARG A 283 -10.73 -16.50 10.20
C ARG A 283 -9.95 -17.01 8.99
N ASP A 284 -9.49 -18.25 9.06
CA ASP A 284 -9.01 -18.92 7.85
C ASP A 284 -10.21 -19.22 6.94
N ILE A 285 -10.01 -19.08 5.63
CA ILE A 285 -11.03 -19.29 4.60
C ILE A 285 -10.45 -20.27 3.60
N GLU A 286 -11.05 -21.45 3.48
CA GLU A 286 -10.61 -22.46 2.53
C GLU A 286 -10.97 -22.02 1.09
N LEU A 287 -10.11 -22.34 0.14
CA LEU A 287 -10.39 -22.11 -1.28
C LEU A 287 -11.64 -22.88 -1.72
N GLU A 288 -11.86 -24.09 -1.20
CA GLU A 288 -13.04 -24.88 -1.55
C GLU A 288 -14.34 -24.26 -1.00
N GLU A 289 -14.29 -23.70 0.22
CA GLU A 289 -15.39 -22.93 0.78
C GLU A 289 -15.74 -21.73 -0.13
N LEU A 290 -14.71 -21.00 -0.58
CA LEU A 290 -14.89 -19.88 -1.51
C LEU A 290 -15.50 -20.33 -2.84
N ARG A 291 -15.01 -21.44 -3.43
CA ARG A 291 -15.48 -21.99 -4.70
C ARG A 291 -16.92 -22.47 -4.62
N ALA A 292 -17.25 -23.25 -3.60
CA ALA A 292 -18.59 -23.76 -3.36
C ALA A 292 -19.56 -22.61 -3.03
N GLY A 293 -19.15 -21.68 -2.18
CA GLY A 293 -19.95 -20.52 -1.81
C GLY A 293 -20.30 -19.62 -3.00
N ILE A 294 -19.34 -19.37 -3.90
CA ILE A 294 -19.60 -18.63 -5.15
C ILE A 294 -20.56 -19.43 -6.05
N SER A 295 -20.30 -20.73 -6.22
CA SER A 295 -21.07 -21.59 -7.14
C SER A 295 -22.52 -21.82 -6.69
N HIS A 296 -22.78 -21.82 -5.38
CA HIS A 296 -24.11 -21.96 -4.78
C HIS A 296 -24.81 -20.63 -4.51
N GLY A 297 -24.16 -19.49 -4.77
CA GLY A 297 -24.71 -18.16 -4.51
C GLY A 297 -24.73 -17.77 -3.02
N GLU A 298 -23.98 -18.47 -2.17
CA GLU A 298 -23.81 -18.10 -0.76
C GLU A 298 -22.82 -16.94 -0.60
N ILE A 299 -21.87 -16.78 -1.53
CA ILE A 299 -20.93 -15.65 -1.59
C ILE A 299 -21.27 -14.80 -2.82
N GLU A 300 -21.78 -13.59 -2.58
CA GLU A 300 -22.25 -12.67 -3.63
C GLU A 300 -21.19 -11.66 -4.06
N GLU A 301 -20.27 -11.31 -3.16
CA GLU A 301 -19.23 -10.32 -3.46
C GLU A 301 -17.86 -10.78 -2.99
N LEU A 302 -16.83 -10.41 -3.75
CA LEU A 302 -15.43 -10.58 -3.39
C LEU A 302 -14.72 -9.27 -3.74
N PHE A 303 -13.87 -8.77 -2.84
CA PHE A 303 -13.11 -7.57 -3.11
C PHE A 303 -11.74 -7.58 -2.46
N ALA A 304 -10.80 -6.87 -3.09
CA ALA A 304 -9.48 -6.59 -2.56
C ALA A 304 -9.41 -5.16 -2.00
N CYS A 305 -8.50 -4.91 -1.06
CA CYS A 305 -8.27 -3.57 -0.53
C CYS A 305 -6.79 -3.25 -0.28
N GLY A 306 -6.45 -1.97 -0.42
CA GLY A 306 -5.11 -1.44 -0.18
C GLY A 306 -4.99 0.03 -0.57
N THR A 307 -3.95 0.72 -0.12
CA THR A 307 -3.81 2.19 -0.29
C THR A 307 -3.98 2.66 -1.74
N ALA A 308 -3.45 1.93 -2.72
CA ALA A 308 -3.41 2.38 -4.12
C ALA A 308 -4.82 2.46 -4.73
N ALA A 309 -5.58 1.37 -4.71
CA ALA A 309 -6.90 1.27 -5.32
C ALA A 309 -8.08 1.47 -4.33
N VAL A 310 -7.77 1.58 -3.03
CA VAL A 310 -8.73 1.65 -1.91
C VAL A 310 -9.51 0.35 -1.76
N VAL A 311 -10.49 0.11 -2.64
CA VAL A 311 -11.31 -1.10 -2.72
C VAL A 311 -11.48 -1.46 -4.20
N THR A 312 -11.17 -2.70 -4.54
CA THR A 312 -11.21 -3.24 -5.90
C THR A 312 -12.14 -4.45 -5.92
N PRO A 313 -13.31 -4.38 -6.58
CA PRO A 313 -14.18 -5.54 -6.73
C PRO A 313 -13.51 -6.65 -7.56
N VAL A 314 -13.84 -7.90 -7.26
CA VAL A 314 -13.39 -9.08 -8.00
C VAL A 314 -14.58 -9.67 -8.73
N ALA A 315 -14.50 -9.71 -10.06
CA ALA A 315 -15.56 -10.31 -10.90
C ALA A 315 -15.40 -11.81 -11.05
N ARG A 316 -14.16 -12.30 -10.99
CA ARG A 316 -13.83 -13.63 -11.50
C ARG A 316 -12.61 -14.22 -10.79
N LEU A 317 -12.70 -15.50 -10.42
CA LEU A 317 -11.59 -16.31 -9.92
C LEU A 317 -11.23 -17.38 -10.95
N VAL A 318 -9.96 -17.48 -11.31
CA VAL A 318 -9.47 -18.36 -12.36
C VAL A 318 -8.31 -19.19 -11.85
N SER A 319 -8.30 -20.47 -12.19
CA SER A 319 -7.24 -21.44 -11.95
C SER A 319 -7.22 -22.41 -13.15
N PRO A 320 -6.21 -23.29 -13.34
CA PRO A 320 -6.28 -24.30 -14.39
C PRO A 320 -7.52 -25.19 -14.30
N ASP A 321 -8.02 -25.43 -13.09
CA ASP A 321 -9.12 -26.38 -12.82
C ASP A 321 -10.50 -25.74 -12.75
N PHE A 322 -10.59 -24.41 -12.65
CA PHE A 322 -11.87 -23.73 -12.50
C PHE A 322 -11.85 -22.30 -13.01
N ASP A 323 -13.05 -21.85 -13.36
CA ASP A 323 -13.32 -20.51 -13.83
C ASP A 323 -14.67 -20.05 -13.28
N LEU A 324 -14.64 -19.20 -12.25
CA LEU A 324 -15.82 -18.83 -11.48
C LEU A 324 -16.07 -17.33 -11.57
N THR A 325 -17.29 -16.95 -11.96
CA THR A 325 -17.79 -15.58 -11.84
C THR A 325 -18.34 -15.38 -10.43
N VAL A 326 -17.96 -14.29 -9.78
CA VAL A 326 -18.45 -13.89 -8.45
C VAL A 326 -19.73 -13.09 -8.63
N GLY A 327 -20.84 -13.56 -8.03
CA GLY A 327 -22.15 -12.97 -8.26
C GLY A 327 -22.46 -12.89 -9.76
N GLU A 328 -22.87 -11.71 -10.23
CA GLU A 328 -23.12 -11.43 -11.65
C GLU A 328 -21.88 -10.89 -12.39
N GLY A 329 -20.72 -10.82 -11.73
CA GLY A 329 -19.49 -10.24 -12.28
C GLY A 329 -19.38 -8.71 -12.17
N ASP A 330 -20.40 -8.05 -11.61
CA ASP A 330 -20.43 -6.61 -11.36
C ASP A 330 -19.96 -6.24 -9.94
N PRO A 331 -19.54 -4.98 -9.69
CA PRO A 331 -19.24 -4.51 -8.34
C PRO A 331 -20.42 -4.66 -7.37
N GLY A 332 -20.19 -5.39 -6.28
CA GLY A 332 -21.20 -5.65 -5.24
C GLY A 332 -21.58 -4.41 -4.40
N LYS A 333 -22.75 -4.48 -3.77
CA LYS A 333 -23.33 -3.36 -3.01
C LYS A 333 -22.53 -3.04 -1.74
N VAL A 334 -22.11 -4.06 -0.99
CA VAL A 334 -21.31 -3.89 0.23
C VAL A 334 -19.95 -3.32 -0.13
N THR A 335 -19.32 -3.88 -1.15
CA THR A 335 -18.04 -3.45 -1.72
C THR A 335 -18.06 -1.96 -2.08
N MET A 336 -19.09 -1.52 -2.81
CA MET A 336 -19.20 -0.13 -3.23
C MET A 336 -19.58 0.81 -2.08
N SER A 337 -20.44 0.35 -1.16
CA SER A 337 -20.82 1.12 0.03
C SER A 337 -19.60 1.43 0.92
N VAL A 338 -18.77 0.42 1.21
CA VAL A 338 -17.57 0.63 2.05
C VAL A 338 -16.53 1.48 1.33
N ARG A 339 -16.38 1.30 0.01
CA ARG A 339 -15.52 2.15 -0.81
C ARG A 339 -15.94 3.62 -0.73
N GLU A 340 -17.22 3.90 -0.97
CA GLU A 340 -17.76 5.26 -0.94
C GLU A 340 -17.59 5.91 0.44
N ARG A 341 -17.84 5.15 1.51
CA ARG A 341 -17.67 5.64 2.88
C ARG A 341 -16.21 5.98 3.16
N LEU A 342 -15.28 5.08 2.84
CA LEU A 342 -13.85 5.27 3.09
C LEU A 342 -13.27 6.43 2.26
N THR A 343 -13.57 6.49 0.96
CA THR A 343 -13.09 7.62 0.14
C THR A 343 -13.79 8.92 0.55
N GLY A 344 -15.05 8.87 0.97
CA GLY A 344 -15.76 10.01 1.56
C GLY A 344 -14.99 10.65 2.71
N ILE A 345 -14.48 9.83 3.64
CA ILE A 345 -13.64 10.30 4.76
C ILE A 345 -12.30 10.86 4.24
N GLN A 346 -11.61 10.10 3.38
CA GLN A 346 -10.29 10.49 2.85
C GLN A 346 -10.30 11.85 2.13
N TYR A 347 -11.37 12.11 1.38
CA TYR A 347 -11.57 13.36 0.62
C TYR A 347 -12.27 14.47 1.41
N GLY A 348 -12.53 14.28 2.72
CA GLY A 348 -13.19 15.30 3.55
C GLY A 348 -14.65 15.56 3.17
N ARG A 349 -15.31 14.60 2.52
CA ARG A 349 -16.72 14.66 2.10
C ARG A 349 -17.68 14.03 3.11
N ARG A 350 -17.14 13.29 4.08
CA ARG A 350 -17.88 12.65 5.18
C ARG A 350 -17.12 12.87 6.49
N ASP A 351 -17.86 12.86 7.59
CA ASP A 351 -17.29 13.01 8.92
C ASP A 351 -16.33 11.86 9.24
N ASP A 352 -15.18 12.23 9.80
CA ASP A 352 -14.17 11.31 10.28
C ASP A 352 -14.44 10.93 11.75
N ALA A 353 -15.46 10.10 11.96
CA ALA A 353 -15.86 9.67 13.31
C ALA A 353 -14.77 8.92 14.09
N PHE A 354 -13.75 8.40 13.40
CA PHE A 354 -12.66 7.61 13.97
C PHE A 354 -11.37 8.43 14.21
N GLY A 355 -11.32 9.70 13.79
CA GLY A 355 -10.13 10.53 13.91
C GLY A 355 -8.94 10.02 13.08
N TRP A 356 -9.21 9.43 11.91
CA TRP A 356 -8.22 8.90 10.99
C TRP A 356 -7.49 9.94 10.15
N MET A 357 -8.12 11.09 9.88
CA MET A 357 -7.57 12.15 9.06
C MET A 357 -6.71 13.08 9.91
N ARG A 358 -5.50 13.34 9.42
CA ARG A 358 -4.56 14.28 10.04
C ARG A 358 -4.24 15.40 9.07
N ALA A 359 -4.55 16.63 9.45
CA ALA A 359 -4.12 17.81 8.71
C ALA A 359 -2.58 17.90 8.69
N VAL A 360 -2.04 18.29 7.54
CA VAL A 360 -0.64 18.66 7.38
C VAL A 360 -0.53 20.16 7.71
N ASN A 361 0.34 20.51 8.66
CA ASN A 361 0.56 21.89 9.10
C ASN A 361 1.65 22.58 8.29
#